data_AF-A0A2J0YV89-F1
#
_entry.id   AF-A0A2J0YV89-F1
#
_cell.length_a   1.000
_cell.length_b   1.000
_cell.length_c   1.000
_cell.angle_alpha   90.00
_cell.angle_beta   90.00
_cell.angle_gamma   90.00
#
_symmetry.space_group_name_H-M   'P 1'
#
loop_
_entity.id
_entity.type
_entity.pdbx_description
1 polymer ?
#
loop_
_entity_poly.entity_id
_entity_poly.type
_entity_poly.pdbx_seq_one_letter_code
_entity_poly.pdbx_strand_id
1 'polypeptide(L)'
;MNGEFVADIIKGQTDMTGSTIETVFSKVSNIYAVYGTAERVMVQFADDPKLGSEQRLALSPLNPVRGEINGLIDGWRSGSLFGSDRKKHKARRFDRRTADALTIALQGDQPHAATLLNAVKADLFDERTSMGRAEYLMMAIICAIATFLGLRWLSASDQPASANGTVAEFMAGNYIGWAAGLGCLGALFSIALGIRTREIRTDLRRRDNLIDAVLRIFIGAISAVILFSLLKSELVALALGDSGFEFGASSSPATHVAILVAFLAGFSERLVGDLLSSTAIAALSGESAQAETATRIAAPKTEANEQNPRGREIVDKAAQVGDEHSDLEAHAHGDQGVDNCVCDIFLEPEEATDDAELPEASGGIAKAA
;
A
#
# COMPACT_ATOMS: atom_id res chain seq x y z
N MET A 1 -13.05 29.36 27.08
CA MET A 1 -13.31 28.04 26.46
C MET A 1 -11.98 27.34 26.39
N ASN A 2 -11.88 26.04 26.69
CA ASN A 2 -10.58 25.37 26.59
C ASN A 2 -10.14 25.30 25.12
N GLY A 3 -8.86 25.56 24.85
CA GLY A 3 -8.27 25.45 23.52
C GLY A 3 -8.16 26.76 22.74
N GLU A 4 -8.52 27.91 23.32
CA GLU A 4 -8.39 29.22 22.66
C GLU A 4 -6.92 29.59 22.47
N PHE A 5 -6.09 29.31 23.48
CA PHE A 5 -4.66 29.61 23.46
C PHE A 5 -3.80 28.37 23.22
N VAL A 6 -2.59 28.56 22.70
CA VAL A 6 -1.59 27.48 22.54
C VAL A 6 -1.33 26.77 23.88
N ALA A 7 -1.33 27.52 24.98
CA ALA A 7 -1.15 26.99 26.34
C ALA A 7 -2.21 25.94 26.71
N ASP A 8 -3.45 26.09 26.24
CA ASP A 8 -4.59 25.23 26.58
C ASP A 8 -4.55 23.88 25.87
N ILE A 9 -3.70 23.72 24.85
CA ILE A 9 -3.56 22.47 24.11
C ILE A 9 -2.83 21.45 24.99
N ILE A 10 -3.62 20.58 25.63
CA ILE A 10 -3.17 19.54 26.55
C ILE A 10 -3.89 18.23 26.19
N LYS A 11 -3.17 17.11 26.25
CA LYS A 11 -3.75 15.78 26.01
C LYS A 11 -4.96 15.53 26.92
N GLY A 12 -6.06 15.06 26.33
CA GLY A 12 -7.32 14.78 27.01
C GLY A 12 -8.27 15.97 27.12
N GLN A 13 -7.81 17.19 26.82
CA GLN A 13 -8.69 18.37 26.74
C GLN A 13 -9.42 18.46 25.41
N THR A 14 -10.45 19.30 25.33
CA THR A 14 -11.14 19.63 24.09
C THR A 14 -10.49 20.84 23.42
N ASP A 15 -10.33 20.79 22.10
CA ASP A 15 -9.93 21.94 21.30
C ASP A 15 -11.12 22.90 21.04
N MET A 16 -10.87 24.00 20.31
CA MET A 16 -11.93 24.97 19.92
C MET A 16 -13.03 24.37 19.04
N THR A 17 -12.77 23.23 18.39
CA THR A 17 -13.75 22.52 17.56
C THR A 17 -14.63 21.57 18.38
N GLY A 18 -14.36 21.43 19.68
CA GLY A 18 -15.02 20.48 20.57
C GLY A 18 -14.44 19.07 20.48
N SER A 19 -13.36 18.86 19.72
CA SER A 19 -12.72 17.56 19.56
C SER A 19 -11.76 17.28 20.71
N THR A 20 -11.75 16.05 21.22
CA THR A 20 -10.78 15.65 22.25
C THR A 20 -9.38 15.49 21.65
N ILE A 21 -8.39 16.08 22.30
CA ILE A 21 -6.98 16.00 21.94
C ILE A 21 -6.43 14.65 22.41
N GLU A 22 -6.17 13.73 21.49
CA GLU A 22 -5.65 12.40 21.82
C GLU A 22 -4.15 12.42 22.08
N THR A 23 -3.41 13.19 21.28
CA THR A 23 -1.94 13.23 21.31
C THR A 23 -1.46 14.64 20.96
N VAL A 24 -0.45 15.13 21.68
CA VAL A 24 0.26 16.37 21.33
C VAL A 24 1.62 15.94 20.77
N PHE A 25 1.90 16.28 19.51
CA PHE A 25 3.13 15.88 18.83
C PHE A 25 4.26 16.88 19.06
N SER A 26 3.95 18.17 18.94
CA SER A 26 4.88 19.27 19.17
C SER A 26 4.13 20.45 19.78
N LYS A 27 4.77 21.15 20.72
CA LYS A 27 4.21 22.33 21.37
C LYS A 27 5.35 23.30 21.68
N VAL A 28 5.22 24.53 21.19
CA VAL A 28 6.12 25.64 21.49
C VAL A 28 5.28 26.73 22.12
N SER A 29 5.56 27.04 23.39
CA SER A 29 4.76 27.95 24.22
C SER A 29 4.43 29.26 23.52
N ASN A 30 3.14 29.59 23.41
CA ASN A 30 2.58 30.79 22.75
C ASN A 30 2.87 30.94 21.24
N ILE A 31 3.62 30.01 20.63
CA ILE A 31 4.00 30.09 19.20
C ILE A 31 3.16 29.15 18.34
N TYR A 32 3.07 27.87 18.68
CA TYR A 32 2.17 26.91 18.02
C TYR A 32 2.05 25.60 18.79
N ALA A 33 1.02 24.81 18.49
CA ALA A 33 0.95 23.41 18.87
C ALA A 33 0.44 22.55 17.70
N VAL A 34 1.08 21.41 17.48
CA VAL A 34 0.64 20.38 16.52
C VAL A 34 0.14 19.18 17.31
N TYR A 35 -1.12 18.81 17.11
CA TYR A 35 -1.80 17.79 17.90
C TYR A 35 -2.70 16.93 17.02
N GLY A 36 -3.01 15.72 17.50
CA GLY A 36 -3.93 14.78 16.87
C GLY A 36 -5.23 14.68 17.64
N THR A 37 -6.34 14.76 16.92
CA THR A 37 -7.67 14.38 17.41
C THR A 37 -8.06 13.01 16.85
N ALA A 38 -9.21 12.48 17.25
CA ALA A 38 -9.77 11.26 16.66
C ALA A 38 -10.00 11.38 15.14
N GLU A 39 -10.17 12.60 14.64
CA GLU A 39 -10.49 12.86 13.24
C GLU A 39 -9.25 13.14 12.38
N ARG A 40 -8.29 13.95 12.87
CA ARG A 40 -7.16 14.44 12.06
C ARG A 40 -6.05 15.09 12.88
N VAL A 41 -4.94 15.36 12.21
CA VAL A 41 -3.87 16.24 12.71
C VAL A 41 -4.28 17.71 12.54
N MET A 42 -4.20 18.44 13.63
CA MET A 42 -4.57 19.84 13.81
C MET A 42 -3.36 20.68 14.22
N VAL A 43 -3.45 21.97 13.92
CA VAL A 43 -2.44 22.97 14.28
C VAL A 43 -3.17 24.09 15.01
N GLN A 44 -2.74 24.37 16.23
CA GLN A 44 -3.05 25.62 16.93
C GLN A 44 -1.96 26.63 16.55
N PHE A 45 -2.39 27.75 15.99
CA PHE A 45 -1.50 28.85 15.60
C PHE A 45 -1.12 29.71 16.81
N ALA A 46 -0.15 30.60 16.63
CA ALA A 46 0.29 31.54 17.65
C ALA A 46 -0.86 32.38 18.22
N ASP A 47 -0.74 32.72 19.50
CA ASP A 47 -1.70 33.60 20.18
C ASP A 47 -1.58 35.05 19.68
N ASP A 48 -0.41 35.44 19.14
CA ASP A 48 -0.24 36.70 18.41
C ASP A 48 -0.94 36.64 17.04
N PRO A 49 -1.92 37.52 16.76
CA PRO A 49 -2.67 37.52 15.51
C PRO A 49 -1.80 37.73 14.26
N LYS A 50 -0.67 38.45 14.37
CA LYS A 50 0.23 38.66 13.23
C LYS A 50 0.96 37.37 12.88
N LEU A 51 1.66 36.79 13.84
CA LEU A 51 2.37 35.52 13.67
C LEU A 51 1.42 34.39 13.27
N GLY A 52 0.23 34.31 13.87
CA GLY A 52 -0.78 33.33 13.51
C GLY A 52 -1.35 33.51 12.09
N SER A 53 -1.35 34.73 11.54
CA SER A 53 -1.70 34.98 10.14
C SER A 53 -0.60 34.49 9.20
N GLU A 54 0.66 34.76 9.53
CA GLU A 54 1.82 34.31 8.76
C GLU A 54 1.92 32.78 8.73
N GLN A 55 1.73 32.11 9.86
CA GLN A 55 1.70 30.64 9.94
C GLN A 55 0.55 30.04 9.11
N ARG A 56 -0.64 30.67 9.10
CA ARG A 56 -1.76 30.23 8.24
C ARG A 56 -1.43 30.36 6.76
N LEU A 57 -0.81 31.48 6.36
CA LEU A 57 -0.36 31.69 4.99
C LEU A 57 0.70 30.66 4.60
N ALA A 58 1.62 30.35 5.52
CA ALA A 58 2.69 29.37 5.34
C ALA A 58 2.17 27.94 5.13
N LEU A 59 1.13 27.53 5.85
CA LEU A 59 0.55 26.19 5.72
C LEU A 59 -0.49 26.07 4.58
N SER A 60 -0.96 27.20 4.03
CA SER A 60 -1.99 27.21 2.98
C SER A 60 -1.64 26.30 1.77
N PRO A 61 -0.42 26.32 1.22
CA PRO A 61 -0.04 25.46 0.09
C PRO A 61 -0.01 23.96 0.43
N LEU A 62 0.11 23.60 1.71
CA LEU A 62 0.19 22.20 2.17
C LEU A 62 -1.19 21.59 2.43
N ASN A 63 -2.24 22.42 2.53
CA ASN A 63 -3.60 21.97 2.84
C ASN A 63 -4.17 20.92 1.87
N PRO A 64 -3.97 21.01 0.53
CA PRO A 64 -4.46 19.98 -0.38
C PRO A 64 -3.87 18.59 -0.07
N VAL A 65 -2.54 18.49 0.08
CA VAL A 65 -1.85 17.22 0.37
C VAL A 65 -2.25 16.69 1.74
N ARG A 66 -2.35 17.57 2.74
CA ARG A 66 -2.86 17.21 4.08
C ARG A 66 -4.30 16.70 4.03
N GLY A 67 -5.14 17.30 3.21
CA GLY A 67 -6.53 16.87 2.98
C GLY A 67 -6.59 15.45 2.38
N GLU A 68 -5.76 15.17 1.38
CA GLU A 68 -5.66 13.84 0.78
C GLU A 68 -5.16 12.78 1.76
N ILE A 69 -4.10 13.07 2.52
CA ILE A 69 -3.58 12.19 3.58
C ILE A 69 -4.69 11.90 4.60
N ASN A 70 -5.42 12.92 5.04
CA ASN A 70 -6.52 12.74 5.99
C ASN A 70 -7.64 11.86 5.42
N GLY A 71 -8.07 12.08 4.17
CA GLY A 71 -9.07 11.23 3.53
C GLY A 71 -8.62 9.77 3.37
N LEU A 72 -7.32 9.54 3.15
CA LEU A 72 -6.73 8.21 3.07
C LEU A 72 -6.47 7.56 4.44
N ILE A 73 -6.48 8.29 5.55
CA ILE A 73 -6.30 7.72 6.90
C ILE A 73 -7.65 7.59 7.64
N ASP A 74 -8.68 8.35 7.25
CA ASP A 74 -9.95 8.43 7.96
C ASP A 74 -10.58 7.06 8.31
N GLY A 75 -10.64 6.16 7.32
CA GLY A 75 -11.16 4.79 7.52
C GLY A 75 -10.31 3.90 8.45
N TRP A 76 -9.11 4.32 8.85
CA TRP A 76 -8.27 3.64 9.83
C TRP A 76 -8.46 4.18 11.25
N ARG A 77 -8.84 5.47 11.40
CA ARG A 77 -9.13 6.09 12.70
C ARG A 77 -10.47 5.64 13.27
N SER A 78 -11.50 5.59 12.41
CA SER A 78 -12.89 5.26 12.77
C SER A 78 -13.15 3.79 13.15
N GLY A 79 -12.13 2.92 13.16
CA GLY A 79 -12.14 1.58 13.76
C GLY A 79 -13.43 0.77 13.56
N SER A 80 -13.53 -0.01 12.48
CA SER A 80 -14.57 -1.04 12.36
C SER A 80 -14.48 -2.05 13.52
N LEU A 81 -15.63 -2.63 13.90
CA LEU A 81 -15.84 -3.61 14.98
C LEU A 81 -14.85 -4.80 15.00
N PHE A 82 -14.17 -5.09 13.89
CA PHE A 82 -13.17 -6.16 13.81
C PHE A 82 -11.80 -5.60 13.37
N GLY A 83 -10.77 -5.76 14.22
CA GLY A 83 -9.38 -5.38 13.91
C GLY A 83 -9.04 -3.89 14.07
N SER A 84 -9.80 -3.16 14.90
CA SER A 84 -9.67 -1.72 15.19
C SER A 84 -8.24 -1.29 15.52
N ASP A 85 -7.56 -2.00 16.42
CA ASP A 85 -6.39 -1.42 17.10
C ASP A 85 -5.14 -1.40 16.22
N ARG A 86 -4.99 -2.39 15.34
CA ARG A 86 -3.91 -2.40 14.35
C ARG A 86 -4.06 -1.27 13.35
N LYS A 87 -5.28 -0.96 12.92
CA LYS A 87 -5.56 0.16 12.00
C LYS A 87 -5.33 1.51 12.67
N LYS A 88 -5.76 1.66 13.93
CA LYS A 88 -5.50 2.85 14.74
C LYS A 88 -4.00 3.10 14.95
N HIS A 89 -3.22 2.06 15.25
CA HIS A 89 -1.76 2.18 15.37
C HIS A 89 -1.12 2.63 14.05
N LYS A 90 -1.57 2.09 12.91
CA LYS A 90 -1.11 2.55 11.59
C LYS A 90 -1.45 4.02 11.36
N ALA A 91 -2.69 4.43 11.63
CA ALA A 91 -3.11 5.83 11.51
C ALA A 91 -2.20 6.74 12.34
N ARG A 92 -1.95 6.40 13.61
CA ARG A 92 -1.07 7.17 14.51
C ARG A 92 0.36 7.32 13.96
N ARG A 93 0.91 6.29 13.31
CA ARG A 93 2.24 6.36 12.69
C ARG A 93 2.30 7.41 11.58
N PHE A 94 1.30 7.45 10.70
CA PHE A 94 1.25 8.43 9.62
C PHE A 94 0.86 9.83 10.13
N ASP A 95 0.02 9.91 11.17
CA ASP A 95 -0.33 11.15 11.85
C ASP A 95 0.91 11.81 12.47
N ARG A 96 1.78 11.01 13.11
CA ARG A 96 3.06 11.50 13.64
C ARG A 96 3.94 12.10 12.54
N ARG A 97 4.17 11.37 11.44
CA ARG A 97 4.99 11.88 10.32
C ARG A 97 4.39 13.13 9.66
N THR A 98 3.06 13.20 9.60
CA THR A 98 2.34 14.38 9.12
C THR A 98 2.57 15.56 10.07
N ALA A 99 2.49 15.33 11.38
CA ALA A 99 2.74 16.36 12.38
C ALA A 99 4.20 16.86 12.37
N ASP A 100 5.17 15.96 12.16
CA ASP A 100 6.59 16.31 12.03
C ASP A 100 6.80 17.24 10.83
N ALA A 101 6.22 16.90 9.67
CA ALA A 101 6.29 17.75 8.48
C ALA A 101 5.61 19.12 8.67
N LEU A 102 4.48 19.18 9.39
CA LEU A 102 3.83 20.44 9.72
C LEU A 102 4.67 21.29 10.68
N THR A 103 5.37 20.66 11.62
CA THR A 103 6.28 21.35 12.54
C THR A 103 7.43 22.01 11.78
N ILE A 104 8.03 21.31 10.81
CA ILE A 104 9.07 21.85 9.92
C ILE A 104 8.55 23.04 9.10
N ALA A 105 7.33 22.93 8.56
CA ALA A 105 6.71 24.04 7.83
C ALA A 105 6.51 25.28 8.71
N LEU A 106 6.13 25.09 9.98
CA LEU A 106 5.95 26.16 10.97
C LEU A 106 7.29 26.79 11.40
N GLN A 107 8.40 26.07 11.27
CA GLN A 107 9.76 26.58 11.48
C GLN A 107 10.30 27.37 10.26
N GLY A 108 9.55 27.41 9.15
CA GLY A 108 9.87 28.22 7.97
C GLY A 108 10.32 27.42 6.75
N ASP A 109 10.59 26.13 6.87
CA ASP A 109 11.02 25.27 5.75
C ASP A 109 9.82 24.57 5.08
N GLN A 110 9.03 25.36 4.37
CA GLN A 110 7.87 24.86 3.61
C GLN A 110 8.26 23.89 2.48
N PRO A 111 9.33 24.11 1.69
CA PRO A 111 9.71 23.19 0.61
C PRO A 111 10.06 21.80 1.13
N HIS A 112 10.80 21.70 2.24
CA HIS A 112 11.13 20.41 2.83
C HIS A 112 9.89 19.72 3.41
N ALA A 113 9.04 20.46 4.12
CA ALA A 113 7.77 19.94 4.62
C ALA A 113 6.85 19.40 3.51
N ALA A 114 6.78 20.09 2.36
CA ALA A 114 6.02 19.61 1.20
C ALA A 114 6.58 18.29 0.67
N THR A 115 7.91 18.14 0.65
CA THR A 115 8.58 16.89 0.25
C THR A 115 8.23 15.75 1.20
N LEU A 116 8.28 16.00 2.50
CA LEU A 116 7.93 15.01 3.53
C LEU A 116 6.45 14.59 3.47
N LEU A 117 5.52 15.54 3.27
CA LEU A 117 4.10 15.22 3.12
C LEU A 117 3.84 14.38 1.86
N ASN A 118 4.52 14.67 0.75
CA ASN A 118 4.40 13.86 -0.46
C ASN A 118 4.97 12.45 -0.26
N ALA A 119 6.07 12.30 0.48
CA ALA A 119 6.60 10.99 0.84
C ALA A 119 5.63 10.21 1.74
N VAL A 120 5.03 10.87 2.75
CA VAL A 120 3.99 10.28 3.60
C VAL A 120 2.80 9.82 2.78
N LYS A 121 2.34 10.63 1.81
CA LYS A 121 1.28 10.28 0.88
C LYS A 121 1.64 9.06 0.03
N ALA A 122 2.84 9.01 -0.54
CA ALA A 122 3.30 7.87 -1.35
C ALA A 122 3.32 6.57 -0.52
N ASP A 123 3.92 6.59 0.67
CA ASP A 123 3.96 5.45 1.58
C ASP A 123 2.55 4.98 1.97
N LEU A 124 1.62 5.91 2.13
CA LEU A 124 0.22 5.63 2.46
C LEU A 124 -0.51 4.95 1.30
N PHE A 125 -0.25 5.36 0.06
CA PHE A 125 -0.75 4.68 -1.14
C PHE A 125 -0.20 3.26 -1.23
N ASP A 126 1.11 3.08 -1.05
CA ASP A 126 1.74 1.75 -1.11
C ASP A 126 1.16 0.80 -0.05
N GLU A 127 0.98 1.29 1.18
CA GLU A 127 0.36 0.53 2.27
C GLU A 127 -1.11 0.19 1.98
N ARG A 128 -1.90 1.15 1.46
CA ARG A 128 -3.29 0.94 1.03
C ARG A 128 -3.38 -0.10 -0.07
N THR A 129 -2.53 -0.03 -1.09
CA THR A 129 -2.49 -0.97 -2.21
C THR A 129 -2.06 -2.35 -1.75
N SER A 130 -1.05 -2.45 -0.87
CA SER A 130 -0.62 -3.71 -0.27
C SER A 130 -1.76 -4.39 0.50
N MET A 131 -2.49 -3.64 1.33
CA MET A 131 -3.66 -4.16 2.03
C MET A 131 -4.80 -4.52 1.08
N GLY A 132 -5.05 -3.74 0.03
CA GLY A 132 -6.05 -4.05 -0.99
C GLY A 132 -5.78 -5.38 -1.67
N ARG A 133 -4.51 -5.67 -2.01
CA ARG A 133 -4.06 -6.96 -2.55
C ARG A 133 -4.25 -8.12 -1.57
N ALA A 134 -3.92 -7.92 -0.29
CA ALA A 134 -4.13 -8.93 0.73
C ALA A 134 -5.63 -9.23 0.94
N GLU A 135 -6.48 -8.20 1.00
CA GLU A 135 -7.93 -8.35 1.11
C GLU A 135 -8.52 -9.07 -0.11
N TYR A 136 -8.07 -8.71 -1.31
CA TYR A 136 -8.46 -9.39 -2.56
C TYR A 136 -8.13 -10.88 -2.52
N LEU A 137 -6.89 -11.25 -2.14
CA LEU A 137 -6.48 -12.66 -2.02
C LEU A 137 -7.31 -13.42 -0.99
N MET A 138 -7.52 -12.83 0.20
CA MET A 138 -8.32 -13.45 1.25
C MET A 138 -9.76 -13.70 0.80
N MET A 139 -10.38 -12.74 0.10
CA MET A 139 -11.74 -12.93 -0.43
C MET A 139 -11.77 -14.00 -1.53
N ALA A 140 -10.76 -14.06 -2.40
CA ALA A 140 -10.64 -15.12 -3.39
C ALA A 140 -10.52 -16.52 -2.72
N ILE A 141 -9.70 -16.65 -1.67
CA ILE A 141 -9.57 -17.89 -0.90
C ILE A 141 -10.91 -18.29 -0.27
N ILE A 142 -11.58 -17.36 0.42
CA ILE A 142 -12.88 -17.61 1.05
C ILE A 142 -13.92 -18.02 0.00
N CYS A 143 -13.97 -17.32 -1.14
CA CYS A 143 -14.89 -17.64 -2.23
C CYS A 143 -14.60 -19.01 -2.84
N ALA A 144 -13.33 -19.35 -3.08
CA ALA A 144 -12.95 -20.67 -3.60
C ALA A 144 -13.36 -21.79 -2.62
N ILE A 145 -13.11 -21.62 -1.32
CA ILE A 145 -13.52 -22.59 -0.29
C ILE A 145 -15.04 -22.70 -0.23
N ALA A 146 -15.76 -21.57 -0.21
CA ALA A 146 -17.22 -21.57 -0.16
C ALA A 146 -17.84 -22.26 -1.39
N THR A 147 -17.33 -21.98 -2.58
CA THR A 147 -17.75 -22.65 -3.82
C THR A 147 -17.45 -24.14 -3.77
N PHE A 148 -16.25 -24.55 -3.35
CA PHE A 148 -15.89 -25.96 -3.21
C PHE A 148 -16.81 -26.69 -2.22
N LEU A 149 -17.06 -26.11 -1.04
CA LEU A 149 -17.94 -26.70 -0.03
C LEU A 149 -19.40 -26.74 -0.50
N GLY A 150 -19.88 -25.69 -1.16
CA GLY A 150 -21.24 -25.63 -1.71
C GLY A 150 -21.46 -26.70 -2.79
N LEU A 151 -20.49 -26.89 -3.68
CA LEU A 151 -20.52 -27.95 -4.68
C LEU A 151 -20.42 -29.33 -4.05
N ARG A 152 -19.53 -29.51 -3.06
CA ARG A 152 -19.40 -30.78 -2.32
C ARG A 152 -20.68 -31.14 -1.60
N TRP A 153 -21.36 -30.17 -0.99
CA TRP A 153 -22.65 -30.34 -0.33
C TRP A 153 -23.74 -30.73 -1.32
N LEU A 154 -23.81 -30.04 -2.48
CA LEU A 154 -24.74 -30.37 -3.55
C LEU A 154 -24.51 -31.79 -4.11
N SER A 155 -23.25 -32.24 -4.18
CA SER A 155 -22.90 -33.61 -4.60
C SER A 155 -23.04 -34.66 -3.48
N ALA A 156 -23.14 -34.24 -2.21
CA ALA A 156 -23.26 -35.14 -1.06
C ALA A 156 -24.70 -35.53 -0.72
N SER A 157 -25.69 -34.81 -1.25
CA SER A 157 -27.07 -35.12 -0.95
C SER A 157 -27.43 -36.44 -1.63
N ASP A 158 -27.52 -37.52 -0.83
CA ASP A 158 -28.07 -38.84 -1.18
C ASP A 158 -29.58 -38.72 -1.50
N GLN A 159 -29.96 -37.81 -2.39
CA GLN A 159 -31.32 -37.76 -2.90
C GLN A 159 -31.49 -38.95 -3.85
N PRO A 160 -32.51 -39.79 -3.63
CA PRO A 160 -32.80 -40.89 -4.54
C PRO A 160 -33.05 -40.31 -5.93
N ALA A 161 -32.37 -40.87 -6.94
CA ALA A 161 -32.45 -40.43 -8.33
C ALA A 161 -33.92 -40.25 -8.74
N SER A 162 -34.34 -39.00 -8.86
CA SER A 162 -35.69 -38.60 -9.25
C SER A 162 -35.68 -38.48 -10.77
N ALA A 163 -36.64 -39.10 -11.45
CA ALA A 163 -36.76 -39.09 -12.91
C ALA A 163 -36.83 -37.68 -13.56
N ASN A 164 -36.99 -36.63 -12.77
CA ASN A 164 -36.83 -35.25 -13.19
C ASN A 164 -35.35 -34.85 -13.06
N GLY A 165 -34.54 -35.13 -14.08
CA GLY A 165 -33.09 -34.89 -14.09
C GLY A 165 -32.69 -33.50 -13.59
N THR A 166 -32.37 -33.41 -12.30
CA THR A 166 -32.00 -32.15 -11.67
C THR A 166 -30.52 -31.87 -11.90
N VAL A 167 -30.13 -30.59 -11.85
CA VAL A 167 -28.71 -30.18 -11.92
C VAL A 167 -27.87 -30.88 -10.85
N ALA A 168 -28.44 -31.23 -9.70
CA ALA A 168 -27.76 -31.96 -8.64
C ALA A 168 -27.34 -33.38 -9.07
N GLU A 169 -28.19 -34.11 -9.79
CA GLU A 169 -27.85 -35.45 -10.31
C GLU A 169 -26.75 -35.40 -11.37
N PHE A 170 -26.81 -34.41 -12.26
CA PHE A 170 -25.75 -34.17 -13.25
C PHE A 170 -24.40 -33.92 -12.58
N MET A 171 -24.38 -33.15 -11.50
CA MET A 171 -23.17 -32.82 -10.74
C MET A 171 -22.65 -34.00 -9.91
N ALA A 172 -23.53 -34.80 -9.32
CA ALA A 172 -23.18 -35.94 -8.46
C ALA A 172 -22.69 -37.17 -9.24
N GLY A 173 -23.32 -37.49 -10.38
CA GLY A 173 -23.02 -38.72 -11.13
C GLY A 173 -21.72 -38.67 -11.97
N ASN A 174 -21.13 -37.50 -12.17
CA ASN A 174 -20.15 -37.29 -13.24
C ASN A 174 -18.79 -36.70 -12.81
N TYR A 175 -18.46 -36.63 -11.53
CA TYR A 175 -17.25 -35.97 -11.01
C TYR A 175 -17.15 -34.47 -11.38
N ILE A 176 -18.23 -33.85 -11.86
CA ILE A 176 -18.24 -32.46 -12.32
C ILE A 176 -18.03 -31.49 -11.17
N GLY A 177 -18.55 -31.80 -9.97
CA GLY A 177 -18.26 -31.04 -8.76
C GLY A 177 -16.77 -31.01 -8.42
N TRP A 178 -16.05 -32.11 -8.66
CA TRP A 178 -14.59 -32.16 -8.47
C TRP A 178 -13.84 -31.34 -9.53
N ALA A 179 -14.26 -31.42 -10.80
CA ALA A 179 -13.70 -30.60 -11.87
C ALA A 179 -13.88 -29.11 -11.59
N ALA A 180 -15.07 -28.68 -11.18
CA ALA A 180 -15.35 -27.31 -10.79
C ALA A 180 -14.47 -26.83 -9.62
N GLY A 181 -14.30 -27.66 -8.60
CA GLY A 181 -13.41 -27.37 -7.47
C GLY A 181 -11.94 -27.18 -7.88
N LEU A 182 -11.45 -28.01 -8.79
CA LEU A 182 -10.10 -27.88 -9.36
C LEU A 182 -9.97 -26.63 -10.25
N GLY A 183 -11.05 -26.26 -10.95
CA GLY A 183 -11.16 -24.98 -11.65
C GLY A 183 -11.05 -23.78 -10.72
N CYS A 184 -11.74 -23.80 -9.57
CA CYS A 184 -11.58 -22.76 -8.54
C CYS A 184 -10.13 -22.68 -8.03
N LEU A 185 -9.48 -23.83 -7.85
CA LEU A 185 -8.06 -23.87 -7.44
C LEU A 185 -7.15 -23.26 -8.50
N GLY A 186 -7.36 -23.58 -9.78
CA GLY A 186 -6.64 -22.96 -10.90
C GLY A 186 -6.81 -21.44 -10.95
N ALA A 187 -8.04 -20.95 -10.75
CA ALA A 187 -8.32 -19.52 -10.69
C ALA A 187 -7.66 -18.84 -9.48
N LEU A 188 -7.63 -19.50 -8.32
CA LEU A 188 -6.94 -19.00 -7.14
C LEU A 188 -5.42 -18.87 -7.37
N PHE A 189 -4.80 -19.86 -8.03
CA PHE A 189 -3.39 -19.79 -8.43
C PHE A 189 -3.12 -18.66 -9.43
N SER A 190 -4.03 -18.47 -10.40
CA SER A 190 -3.99 -17.35 -11.35
C SER A 190 -4.00 -15.99 -10.63
N ILE A 191 -4.89 -15.83 -9.65
CA ILE A 191 -4.96 -14.64 -8.80
C ILE A 191 -3.65 -14.45 -8.02
N ALA A 192 -3.16 -15.50 -7.36
CA ALA A 192 -1.94 -15.43 -6.57
C ALA A 192 -0.72 -14.98 -7.40
N LEU A 193 -0.58 -15.50 -8.62
CA LEU A 193 0.47 -15.05 -9.55
C LEU A 193 0.29 -13.59 -9.97
N GLY A 194 -0.95 -13.16 -10.24
CA GLY A 194 -1.23 -11.76 -10.60
C GLY A 194 -0.94 -10.75 -9.50
N ILE A 195 -1.11 -11.13 -8.24
CA ILE A 195 -0.71 -10.31 -7.12
C ILE A 195 0.82 -10.24 -7.04
N ARG A 196 1.50 -11.38 -7.24
CA ARG A 196 2.96 -11.46 -7.22
C ARG A 196 3.60 -10.57 -8.28
N THR A 197 3.05 -10.53 -9.50
CA THR A 197 3.56 -9.68 -10.58
C THR A 197 3.08 -8.23 -10.51
N ARG A 198 2.26 -7.88 -9.49
CA ARG A 198 1.68 -6.54 -9.28
C ARG A 198 0.77 -6.05 -10.42
N GLU A 199 0.36 -6.93 -11.31
CA GLU A 199 -0.48 -6.59 -12.46
C GLU A 199 -1.94 -6.36 -12.11
N ILE A 200 -2.41 -6.93 -10.99
CA ILE A 200 -3.77 -6.71 -10.53
C ILE A 200 -3.87 -5.28 -9.98
N ARG A 201 -4.54 -4.42 -10.74
CA ARG A 201 -4.96 -3.08 -10.32
C ARG A 201 -6.10 -3.22 -9.32
N THR A 202 -5.74 -3.46 -8.06
CA THR A 202 -6.71 -3.40 -6.97
C THR A 202 -7.16 -1.96 -6.80
N ASP A 203 -8.47 -1.72 -6.90
CA ASP A 203 -9.06 -0.43 -6.61
C ASP A 203 -8.91 -0.14 -5.09
N LEU A 204 -8.92 1.13 -4.72
CA LEU A 204 -9.04 1.56 -3.33
C LEU A 204 -10.41 1.17 -2.74
N ARG A 205 -11.40 0.93 -3.61
CA ARG A 205 -12.75 0.50 -3.22
C ARG A 205 -12.81 -1.01 -3.01
N ARG A 206 -12.99 -1.40 -1.74
CA ARG A 206 -13.17 -2.80 -1.32
C ARG A 206 -14.26 -3.55 -2.06
N ARG A 207 -15.36 -2.88 -2.42
CA ARG A 207 -16.50 -3.49 -3.13
C ARG A 207 -16.10 -3.96 -4.52
N ASP A 208 -15.30 -3.17 -5.22
CA ASP A 208 -14.90 -3.48 -6.59
C ASP A 208 -13.89 -4.63 -6.59
N ASN A 209 -12.94 -4.61 -5.65
CA ASN A 209 -12.02 -5.74 -5.41
C ASN A 209 -12.75 -7.04 -5.06
N LEU A 210 -13.82 -6.95 -4.26
CA LEU A 210 -14.63 -8.12 -3.90
C LEU A 210 -15.35 -8.70 -5.12
N ILE A 211 -16.05 -7.86 -5.88
CA ILE A 211 -16.81 -8.30 -7.06
C ILE A 211 -15.87 -8.93 -8.08
N ASP A 212 -14.71 -8.32 -8.32
CA ASP A 212 -13.70 -8.85 -9.24
C ASP A 212 -13.14 -10.20 -8.80
N ALA A 213 -12.75 -10.35 -7.52
CA ALA A 213 -12.24 -11.62 -6.98
C ALA A 213 -13.27 -12.75 -7.10
N VAL A 214 -14.53 -12.46 -6.76
CA VAL A 214 -15.63 -13.43 -6.81
C VAL A 214 -15.90 -13.84 -8.25
N LEU A 215 -16.05 -12.87 -9.16
CA LEU A 215 -16.29 -13.13 -10.58
C LEU A 215 -15.22 -14.05 -11.18
N ARG A 216 -13.95 -13.80 -10.84
CA ARG A 216 -12.82 -14.55 -11.35
C ARG A 216 -12.80 -16.02 -10.89
N ILE A 217 -13.16 -16.28 -9.63
CA ILE A 217 -13.33 -17.66 -9.13
C ILE A 217 -14.48 -18.37 -9.85
N PHE A 218 -15.60 -17.67 -10.09
CA PHE A 218 -16.73 -18.25 -10.83
C PHE A 218 -16.39 -18.56 -12.29
N ILE A 219 -15.69 -17.67 -12.98
CA ILE A 219 -15.22 -17.92 -14.35
C ILE A 219 -14.35 -19.16 -14.39
N GLY A 220 -13.40 -19.31 -13.46
CA GLY A 220 -12.55 -20.51 -13.39
C GLY A 220 -13.34 -21.80 -13.14
N ALA A 221 -14.33 -21.75 -12.25
CA ALA A 221 -15.22 -22.88 -11.98
C ALA A 221 -16.00 -23.30 -13.23
N ILE A 222 -16.63 -22.33 -13.91
CA ILE A 222 -17.44 -22.56 -15.11
C ILE A 222 -16.58 -23.10 -16.26
N SER A 223 -15.41 -22.50 -16.48
CA SER A 223 -14.44 -22.96 -17.50
C SER A 223 -14.04 -24.42 -17.29
N ALA A 224 -13.79 -24.82 -16.05
CA ALA A 224 -13.46 -26.22 -15.73
C ALA A 224 -14.63 -27.17 -15.98
N VAL A 225 -15.87 -26.79 -15.63
CA VAL A 225 -17.06 -27.59 -15.91
C VAL A 225 -17.26 -27.78 -17.41
N ILE A 226 -17.16 -26.70 -18.20
CA ILE A 226 -17.33 -26.74 -19.66
C ILE A 226 -16.25 -27.64 -20.27
N LEU A 227 -14.98 -27.41 -19.94
CA LEU A 227 -13.88 -28.16 -20.53
C LEU A 227 -13.93 -29.64 -20.16
N PHE A 228 -14.25 -29.96 -18.91
CA PHE A 228 -14.44 -31.34 -18.47
C PHE A 228 -15.62 -32.01 -19.20
N SER A 229 -16.71 -31.28 -19.43
CA SER A 229 -17.87 -31.79 -20.17
C SER A 229 -17.54 -32.08 -21.64
N LEU A 230 -16.75 -31.21 -22.29
CA LEU A 230 -16.29 -31.39 -23.67
C LEU A 230 -15.34 -32.59 -23.82
N LEU A 231 -14.48 -32.84 -22.83
CA LEU A 231 -13.62 -34.03 -22.82
C LEU A 231 -14.42 -35.30 -22.64
N LYS A 232 -15.39 -35.29 -21.72
CA LYS A 232 -16.23 -36.46 -21.44
C LYS A 232 -17.21 -36.78 -22.58
N SER A 233 -17.64 -35.77 -23.35
CA SER A 233 -18.46 -35.99 -24.53
C SER A 233 -17.67 -36.42 -25.76
N GLU A 234 -16.34 -36.60 -25.64
CA GLU A 234 -15.42 -36.91 -26.74
C GLU A 234 -15.49 -35.90 -27.91
N LEU A 235 -16.06 -34.71 -27.69
CA LEU A 235 -16.07 -33.62 -28.67
C LEU A 235 -14.66 -33.08 -28.92
N VAL A 236 -13.77 -33.23 -27.93
CA VAL A 236 -12.36 -32.87 -27.98
C VAL A 236 -11.53 -34.07 -27.58
N ALA A 237 -10.84 -34.69 -28.54
CA ALA A 237 -9.86 -35.73 -28.27
C ALA A 237 -8.50 -35.10 -27.94
N LEU A 238 -8.00 -35.32 -26.72
CA LEU A 238 -6.63 -35.00 -26.35
C LEU A 238 -5.75 -36.23 -26.61
N ALA A 239 -4.91 -36.16 -27.63
CA ALA A 239 -3.83 -37.12 -27.84
C ALA A 239 -2.53 -36.52 -27.27
N LEU A 240 -1.92 -37.21 -26.30
CA LEU A 240 -0.59 -36.86 -25.79
C LEU A 240 0.37 -38.00 -26.20
N GLY A 241 1.08 -37.82 -27.31
CA GLY A 241 1.87 -38.89 -27.95
C GLY A 241 1.02 -39.86 -28.77
N ASP A 242 1.45 -41.13 -28.86
CA ASP A 242 0.78 -42.19 -29.65
C ASP A 242 -0.41 -42.87 -28.92
N SER A 243 -0.65 -42.52 -27.66
CA SER A 243 -1.75 -43.08 -26.86
C SER A 243 -2.91 -42.10 -26.74
N GLY A 244 -4.05 -42.43 -27.35
CA GLY A 244 -5.32 -41.76 -27.08
C GLY A 244 -5.81 -42.05 -25.66
N PHE A 245 -6.33 -41.04 -24.97
CA PHE A 245 -6.95 -41.22 -23.65
C PHE A 245 -8.46 -41.41 -23.82
N GLU A 246 -8.97 -42.58 -23.42
CA GLU A 246 -10.41 -42.81 -23.34
C GLU A 246 -10.95 -42.26 -22.01
N PHE A 247 -11.58 -41.08 -22.06
CA PHE A 247 -12.21 -40.40 -20.92
C PHE A 247 -13.60 -40.98 -20.62
N GLY A 248 -13.66 -42.26 -20.26
CA GLY A 248 -14.91 -42.96 -19.95
C GLY A 248 -14.71 -44.24 -19.15
N ALA A 249 -13.58 -44.91 -19.36
CA ALA A 249 -13.13 -46.00 -18.50
C ALA A 249 -12.48 -45.44 -17.24
N SER A 250 -12.70 -46.09 -16.09
CA SER A 250 -12.11 -45.78 -14.78
C SER A 250 -10.59 -46.07 -14.73
N SER A 251 -9.86 -45.63 -15.75
CA SER A 251 -8.42 -45.70 -15.81
C SER A 251 -7.82 -44.55 -15.01
N SER A 252 -6.94 -44.89 -14.06
CA SER A 252 -6.17 -43.93 -13.26
C SER A 252 -5.57 -42.77 -14.09
N PRO A 253 -4.90 -42.98 -15.24
CA PRO A 253 -4.29 -41.88 -15.99
C PRO A 253 -5.30 -40.88 -16.58
N ALA A 254 -6.46 -41.32 -17.08
CA ALA A 254 -7.47 -40.42 -17.64
C ALA A 254 -8.04 -39.48 -16.55
N THR A 255 -8.17 -39.97 -15.32
CA THR A 255 -8.60 -39.13 -14.19
C THR A 255 -7.56 -38.05 -13.86
N HIS A 256 -6.26 -38.38 -13.88
CA HIS A 256 -5.19 -37.39 -13.63
C HIS A 256 -5.12 -36.32 -14.72
N VAL A 257 -5.29 -36.69 -15.99
CA VAL A 257 -5.34 -35.72 -17.09
C VAL A 257 -6.56 -34.81 -16.96
N ALA A 258 -7.73 -35.37 -16.61
CA ALA A 258 -8.93 -34.56 -16.39
C ALA A 258 -8.77 -33.56 -15.22
N ILE A 259 -8.08 -33.96 -14.16
CA ILE A 259 -7.73 -33.09 -13.03
C ILE A 259 -6.83 -31.93 -13.48
N LEU A 260 -5.78 -32.22 -14.24
CA LEU A 260 -4.87 -31.21 -14.77
C LEU A 260 -5.57 -30.25 -15.72
N VAL A 261 -6.42 -30.77 -16.61
CA VAL A 261 -7.18 -29.94 -17.55
C VAL A 261 -8.20 -29.05 -16.83
N ALA A 262 -8.92 -29.57 -15.83
CA ALA A 262 -9.83 -28.77 -15.02
C ALA A 262 -9.11 -27.65 -14.26
N PHE A 263 -7.93 -27.93 -13.70
CA PHE A 263 -7.07 -26.92 -13.08
C PHE A 263 -6.61 -25.86 -14.09
N LEU A 264 -6.09 -26.29 -15.26
CA LEU A 264 -5.64 -25.37 -16.31
C LEU A 264 -6.78 -24.52 -16.87
N ALA A 265 -8.01 -25.05 -16.94
CA ALA A 265 -9.20 -24.30 -17.32
C ALA A 265 -9.49 -23.15 -16.35
N GLY A 266 -9.29 -23.39 -15.05
CA GLY A 266 -9.38 -22.34 -14.03
C GLY A 266 -8.34 -21.24 -14.19
N PHE A 267 -7.20 -21.60 -14.77
CA PHE A 267 -6.06 -20.71 -14.99
C PHE A 267 -6.11 -20.00 -16.37
N SER A 268 -7.02 -20.40 -17.25
CA SER A 268 -7.00 -20.05 -18.68
C SER A 268 -7.30 -18.58 -18.97
N GLU A 269 -8.16 -17.92 -18.17
CA GLU A 269 -8.49 -16.50 -18.35
C GLU A 269 -7.22 -15.63 -18.38
N ARG A 270 -6.28 -15.94 -17.49
CA ARG A 270 -5.01 -15.23 -17.38
C ARG A 270 -3.99 -15.75 -18.38
N LEU A 271 -3.89 -17.07 -18.63
CA LEU A 271 -3.01 -17.58 -19.69
C LEU A 271 -3.35 -17.00 -21.05
N VAL A 272 -4.62 -16.96 -21.41
CA VAL A 272 -5.07 -16.42 -22.70
C VAL A 272 -4.87 -14.92 -22.72
N GLY A 273 -5.14 -14.20 -21.63
CA GLY A 273 -4.85 -12.77 -21.53
C GLY A 273 -3.35 -12.44 -21.64
N ASP A 274 -2.50 -13.16 -20.94
CA ASP A 274 -1.04 -13.00 -20.93
C ASP A 274 -0.44 -13.40 -22.29
N LEU A 275 -0.93 -14.48 -22.90
CA LEU A 275 -0.51 -14.89 -24.24
C LEU A 275 -1.00 -13.92 -25.32
N LEU A 276 -2.25 -13.45 -25.27
CA LEU A 276 -2.76 -12.47 -26.23
C LEU A 276 -2.06 -11.11 -26.06
N SER A 277 -1.79 -10.66 -24.84
CA SER A 277 -1.03 -9.43 -24.63
C SER A 277 0.42 -9.58 -25.08
N SER A 278 1.10 -10.67 -24.71
CA SER A 278 2.47 -10.93 -25.14
C SER A 278 2.60 -11.14 -26.65
N THR A 279 1.65 -11.82 -27.30
CA THR A 279 1.68 -12.09 -28.75
C THR A 279 1.14 -10.93 -29.58
N ALA A 280 0.12 -10.19 -29.12
CA ALA A 280 -0.30 -8.96 -29.76
C ALA A 280 0.78 -7.89 -29.64
N ILE A 281 1.47 -7.79 -28.51
CA ILE A 281 2.63 -6.90 -28.37
C ILE A 281 3.77 -7.41 -29.25
N ALA A 282 4.15 -8.69 -29.23
CA ALA A 282 5.21 -9.22 -30.10
C ALA A 282 4.91 -9.13 -31.60
N ALA A 283 3.63 -9.16 -32.00
CA ALA A 283 3.20 -9.00 -33.39
C ALA A 283 3.08 -7.52 -33.81
N LEU A 284 2.86 -6.60 -32.88
CA LEU A 284 2.86 -5.15 -33.12
C LEU A 284 4.26 -4.53 -33.00
N SER A 285 5.13 -5.10 -32.17
CA SER A 285 6.50 -4.68 -31.94
C SER A 285 7.46 -5.45 -32.83
N GLY A 286 7.25 -5.40 -34.15
CA GLY A 286 8.14 -6.00 -35.15
C GLY A 286 9.57 -5.41 -35.16
N GLU A 287 10.25 -5.37 -34.03
CA GLU A 287 11.59 -4.84 -33.85
C GLU A 287 12.32 -5.53 -32.71
N SER A 288 13.49 -6.02 -33.10
CA SER A 288 14.63 -6.50 -32.34
C SER A 288 14.93 -5.76 -31.05
N ALA A 289 15.42 -6.53 -30.08
CA ALA A 289 16.06 -6.09 -28.87
C ALA A 289 16.96 -4.86 -29.06
N GLN A 290 16.70 -3.81 -28.30
CA GLN A 290 17.72 -2.93 -27.73
C GLN A 290 17.18 -2.25 -26.47
N ALA A 291 17.81 -2.59 -25.34
CA ALA A 291 17.86 -1.73 -24.19
C ALA A 291 18.79 -0.56 -24.52
N GLU A 292 18.35 0.68 -24.31
CA GLU A 292 19.25 1.78 -23.95
C GLU A 292 18.46 3.00 -23.45
N THR A 293 18.56 3.19 -22.14
CA THR A 293 18.84 4.46 -21.45
C THR A 293 18.75 5.73 -22.30
N ALA A 294 17.74 6.56 -22.02
CA ALA A 294 17.79 7.99 -22.34
C ALA A 294 17.54 8.80 -21.06
N THR A 295 18.63 8.98 -20.32
CA THR A 295 18.80 10.02 -19.29
C THR A 295 18.56 11.38 -19.93
N ARG A 296 17.43 12.01 -19.60
CA ARG A 296 17.14 13.39 -20.01
C ARG A 296 17.86 14.33 -19.04
N ILE A 297 19.03 14.83 -19.46
CA ILE A 297 19.77 15.89 -18.76
C ILE A 297 18.88 17.13 -18.75
N ALA A 298 18.32 17.45 -17.58
CA ALA A 298 17.75 18.75 -17.29
C ALA A 298 18.90 19.70 -16.88
N ALA A 299 18.90 20.92 -17.42
CA ALA A 299 19.86 21.96 -17.07
C ALA A 299 19.88 22.21 -15.55
N PRO A 300 21.06 22.54 -14.96
CA PRO A 300 21.17 22.77 -13.53
C PRO A 300 20.33 23.99 -13.15
N LYS A 301 19.27 23.76 -12.36
CA LYS A 301 18.62 24.82 -11.60
C LYS A 301 19.56 25.17 -10.46
N THR A 302 19.88 26.45 -10.30
CA THR A 302 20.66 26.98 -9.18
C THR A 302 20.05 26.46 -7.88
N GLU A 303 20.76 25.58 -7.19
CA GLU A 303 20.28 24.97 -5.95
C GLU A 303 20.20 26.03 -4.85
N ALA A 304 19.12 26.00 -4.08
CA ALA A 304 18.97 26.84 -2.91
C ALA A 304 20.08 26.49 -1.92
N ASN A 305 20.87 27.49 -1.53
CA ASN A 305 21.90 27.36 -0.50
C ASN A 305 21.61 28.36 0.64
N GLU A 306 22.42 28.30 1.69
CA GLU A 306 22.30 29.16 2.88
C GLU A 306 22.26 30.66 2.57
N GLN A 307 22.79 31.07 1.41
CA GLN A 307 22.85 32.46 0.97
C GLN A 307 21.75 32.84 -0.04
N ASN A 308 21.02 31.87 -0.60
CA ASN A 308 19.89 32.08 -1.49
C ASN A 308 18.81 31.00 -1.28
N PRO A 309 18.07 31.05 -0.15
CA PRO A 309 17.13 30.00 0.26
C PRO A 309 15.91 29.85 -0.68
N ARG A 310 15.75 30.75 -1.66
CA ARG A 310 14.63 30.75 -2.60
C ARG A 310 15.03 30.43 -4.05
N GLY A 311 16.31 30.21 -4.34
CA GLY A 311 16.80 29.84 -5.68
C GLY A 311 16.39 30.83 -6.79
N ARG A 312 16.16 32.10 -6.45
CA ARG A 312 15.83 33.15 -7.45
C ARG A 312 17.12 33.74 -7.98
N GLU A 313 17.19 34.00 -9.29
CA GLU A 313 18.27 34.77 -9.89
C GLU A 313 18.30 36.16 -9.22
N ILE A 314 19.38 36.42 -8.48
CA ILE A 314 19.65 37.75 -7.95
C ILE A 314 20.08 38.58 -9.16
N VAL A 315 19.13 39.29 -9.75
CA VAL A 315 19.44 40.29 -10.76
C VAL A 315 20.08 41.46 -10.03
N ASP A 316 21.40 41.54 -10.11
CA ASP A 316 22.20 42.63 -9.55
C ASP A 316 21.70 43.97 -10.09
N LYS A 317 20.89 44.65 -9.28
CA LYS A 317 20.58 46.07 -9.45
C LYS A 317 21.37 46.83 -8.39
N ALA A 318 22.60 47.16 -8.78
CA ALA A 318 23.41 48.15 -8.10
C ALA A 318 22.65 49.50 -8.04
N ALA A 319 22.44 50.01 -6.83
CA ALA A 319 22.68 51.41 -6.44
C ALA A 319 22.09 51.73 -5.05
N GLN A 320 22.98 52.13 -4.12
CA GLN A 320 22.82 53.13 -3.05
C GLN A 320 21.71 52.87 -2.01
N VAL A 321 22.00 52.83 -0.70
CA VAL A 321 22.34 53.92 0.24
C VAL A 321 22.78 53.19 1.52
N GLY A 322 23.94 53.41 2.13
CA GLY A 322 24.28 54.58 2.96
C GLY A 322 24.15 54.22 4.45
N ASP A 323 25.30 54.08 5.12
CA ASP A 323 25.60 54.31 6.56
C ASP A 323 24.55 53.97 7.64
N GLU A 324 24.89 53.09 8.58
CA GLU A 324 25.24 53.49 9.96
C GLU A 324 25.58 52.29 10.88
N HIS A 325 26.55 52.57 11.76
CA HIS A 325 27.03 51.81 12.91
C HIS A 325 25.98 51.07 13.76
N SER A 326 26.35 49.87 14.23
CA SER A 326 26.17 49.46 15.63
C SER A 326 27.00 48.22 15.95
N ASP A 327 28.00 48.39 16.81
CA ASP A 327 28.60 47.33 17.62
C ASP A 327 27.57 46.78 18.64
N LEU A 328 27.93 45.69 19.35
CA LEU A 328 27.20 44.89 20.36
C LEU A 328 26.49 43.68 19.74
N GLU A 329 26.64 42.43 20.18
CA GLU A 329 27.06 41.86 21.46
C GLU A 329 27.41 40.37 21.23
N ALA A 330 28.47 39.89 21.88
CA ALA A 330 28.82 38.48 21.92
C ALA A 330 27.88 37.75 22.90
N HIS A 331 26.84 37.09 22.39
CA HIS A 331 26.05 36.16 23.18
C HIS A 331 26.68 34.76 23.15
N ALA A 332 27.36 34.44 24.25
CA ALA A 332 27.67 33.08 24.66
C ALA A 332 26.36 32.38 25.06
N HIS A 333 25.82 31.55 24.18
CA HIS A 333 24.77 30.60 24.53
C HIS A 333 25.40 29.31 25.05
N GLY A 334 25.27 29.10 26.36
CA GLY A 334 25.49 27.80 26.99
C GLY A 334 24.38 26.84 26.57
N ASP A 335 24.74 25.92 25.69
CA ASP A 335 23.89 24.83 25.22
C ASP A 335 23.84 23.76 26.32
N GLN A 336 22.86 23.88 27.23
CA GLN A 336 22.58 22.84 28.22
C GLN A 336 21.68 21.78 27.58
N GLY A 337 22.36 20.77 27.04
CA GLY A 337 21.99 19.37 26.85
C GLY A 337 20.53 18.97 27.04
N VAL A 338 19.85 18.75 25.92
CA VAL A 338 19.05 17.53 25.71
C VAL A 338 19.39 17.03 24.31
N ASP A 339 20.53 16.36 24.22
CA ASP A 339 20.90 15.62 23.01
C ASP A 339 20.02 14.36 23.00
N ASN A 340 18.98 14.35 22.18
CA ASN A 340 18.14 13.16 21.95
C ASN A 340 18.92 12.13 21.09
N CYS A 341 20.17 11.84 21.48
CA CYS A 341 20.90 10.71 21.00
C CYS A 341 20.20 9.43 21.46
N VAL A 342 20.19 8.41 20.61
CA VAL A 342 19.65 7.06 20.88
C VAL A 342 20.40 6.33 22.02
N CYS A 343 21.30 7.01 22.72
CA CYS A 343 22.15 6.48 23.77
C CYS A 343 21.46 6.32 25.15
N ASP A 344 20.23 6.83 25.33
CA ASP A 344 19.51 6.76 26.62
C ASP A 344 18.59 5.54 26.77
N ILE A 345 18.62 4.60 25.82
CA ILE A 345 17.92 3.32 25.96
C ILE A 345 18.84 2.39 26.76
N PHE A 346 18.47 2.10 28.01
CA PHE A 346 19.09 1.03 28.79
C PHE A 346 18.85 -0.30 28.07
N LEU A 347 19.87 -0.81 27.40
CA LEU A 347 19.89 -2.18 26.86
C LEU A 347 19.98 -3.16 28.02
N GLU A 348 19.21 -4.24 27.97
CA GLU A 348 19.44 -5.36 28.88
C GLU A 348 20.81 -5.99 28.57
N PRO A 349 21.52 -6.55 29.56
CA PRO A 349 22.86 -7.12 29.36
C PRO A 349 22.91 -8.26 28.33
N GLU A 350 21.76 -8.83 27.97
CA GLU A 350 21.60 -9.85 26.93
C GLU A 350 21.50 -9.26 25.50
N GLU A 351 21.18 -7.96 25.38
CA GLU A 351 21.04 -7.24 24.10
C GLU A 351 22.33 -6.54 23.67
N ALA A 352 23.32 -6.45 24.57
CA ALA A 352 24.64 -5.93 24.26
C ALA A 352 25.47 -7.01 23.55
N THR A 353 25.73 -6.83 22.25
CA THR A 353 26.68 -7.67 21.51
C THR A 353 28.07 -7.47 22.10
N ASP A 354 28.74 -8.56 22.48
CA ASP A 354 30.11 -8.55 22.97
C ASP A 354 31.05 -8.11 21.83
N ASP A 355 32.05 -7.28 22.13
CA ASP A 355 33.03 -6.79 21.17
C ASP A 355 33.78 -7.94 20.48
N ALA A 356 33.86 -9.11 21.14
CA ALA A 356 34.46 -10.32 20.59
C ALA A 356 33.62 -10.96 19.45
N GLU A 357 32.33 -10.65 19.35
CA GLU A 357 31.44 -11.15 18.30
C GLU A 357 31.35 -10.19 17.10
N LEU A 358 31.93 -8.99 17.20
CA LEU A 358 31.99 -8.05 16.10
C LEU A 358 33.05 -8.50 15.07
N PRO A 359 32.73 -8.46 13.76
CA PRO A 359 33.71 -8.78 12.73
C PRO A 359 34.88 -7.78 12.76
N GLU A 360 36.08 -8.29 12.50
CA GLU A 360 37.30 -7.48 12.42
C GLU A 360 37.10 -6.35 11.41
N ALA A 361 37.18 -5.09 11.86
CA ALA A 361 36.84 -3.92 11.05
C ALA A 361 37.77 -3.81 9.84
N SER A 362 37.27 -4.13 8.65
CA SER A 362 38.04 -4.16 7.39
C SER A 362 38.33 -2.77 6.80
N GLY A 363 38.33 -1.71 7.61
CA GLY A 363 38.29 -0.31 7.18
C GLY A 363 39.59 0.46 7.37
N GLY A 364 40.75 -0.11 7.01
CA GLY A 364 42.02 0.61 7.00
C GLY A 364 42.33 1.19 5.62
N ILE A 365 42.23 2.51 5.45
CA ILE A 365 42.66 3.20 4.23
C ILE A 365 44.18 3.07 4.10
N ALA A 366 44.64 2.45 3.02
CA ALA A 366 46.07 2.32 2.72
C ALA A 366 46.73 3.70 2.64
N LYS A 367 47.86 3.88 3.34
CA LYS A 367 48.69 5.08 3.26
C LYS A 367 49.11 5.31 1.81
N ALA A 368 48.80 6.48 1.27
CA ALA A 368 49.33 6.94 -0.01
C ALA A 368 50.86 7.05 0.09
N ALA A 369 51.56 6.40 -0.85
CA ALA A 369 53.00 6.49 -1.06
C ALA A 369 53.32 7.60 -2.07
#